data_AF-A0A1T4PM87-F1
#
_entry.id   AF-A0A1T4PM87-F1
#
_cell.length_a   1.000
_cell.length_b   1.000
_cell.length_c   1.000
_cell.angle_alpha   90.00
_cell.angle_beta   90.00
_cell.angle_gamma   90.00
#
_symmetry.space_group_name_H-M   'P 1'
#
loop_
_entity.id
_entity.type
_entity.pdbx_description
1 polymer ?
#
loop_
_entity_poly.entity_id
_entity_poly.type
_entity_poly.pdbx_seq_one_letter_code
_entity_poly.pdbx_strand_id
1 'polypeptide(L)'
;MPILDTNLYYWRGLLAGLALCLLGLVLVWWPQPKQGLYLILQQLLKAKLVWETRDWREIEGEHFRIRYQGDAEGADEARLVLQTAEKFYPSLLKKFHISGIEGKTLVVIFPDKDSLNRSFGWGGDQGTMGVYWAGTIRVLAPQQWAQAEEDFVVNGPMAHEFAHLLVDKLTLGNYPRWLTEGIAQQLEYELTGFEFKARSGSHSWYPVEMMDGQFDSLPDQELAYIQARQMVRFMEERYGEKAWRRLLPYLGQGWPFSWAWYKAFGENFADFSRAFISTDQAG
;
A
#
# COMPACT_ATOMS: atom_id res chain seq x y z
N MET A 1 30.56 55.63 -24.36
CA MET A 1 30.50 54.37 -23.58
C MET A 1 29.18 54.36 -22.83
N PRO A 2 28.23 53.45 -23.14
CA PRO A 2 27.03 53.34 -22.33
C PRO A 2 27.42 52.63 -21.03
N ILE A 3 27.20 53.30 -19.90
CA ILE A 3 27.21 52.65 -18.58
C ILE A 3 25.96 51.74 -18.61
N LEU A 4 26.18 50.48 -18.97
CA LEU A 4 25.13 49.47 -18.95
C LEU A 4 24.53 49.45 -17.54
N ASP A 5 23.20 49.43 -17.50
CA ASP A 5 22.33 49.44 -16.32
C ASP A 5 22.51 48.13 -15.51
N THR A 6 23.72 47.92 -14.99
CA THR A 6 24.14 46.71 -14.26
C THR A 6 23.26 46.45 -13.04
N ASN A 7 22.74 47.52 -12.43
CA ASN A 7 21.77 47.43 -11.35
C ASN A 7 20.45 46.77 -11.79
N LEU A 8 19.92 47.09 -12.97
CA LEU A 8 18.65 46.54 -13.42
C LEU A 8 18.75 45.04 -13.73
N TYR A 9 19.85 44.60 -14.33
CA TYR A 9 20.10 43.17 -14.57
C TYR A 9 20.34 42.40 -13.28
N TYR A 10 21.03 43.00 -12.31
CA TYR A 10 21.26 42.39 -10.99
C TYR A 10 19.94 42.17 -10.23
N TRP A 11 19.07 43.19 -10.15
CA TRP A 11 17.77 43.06 -9.49
C TRP A 11 16.84 42.08 -10.21
N ARG A 12 16.86 42.02 -11.55
CA ARG A 12 16.08 41.02 -12.31
C ARG A 12 16.56 39.59 -12.05
N GLY A 13 17.88 39.37 -11.99
CA GLY A 13 18.45 38.06 -11.65
C GLY A 13 18.11 37.64 -10.22
N LEU A 14 18.17 38.58 -9.27
CA LEU A 14 17.86 38.33 -7.87
C LEU A 14 16.37 38.02 -7.65
N LEU A 15 15.47 38.75 -8.31
CA LEU A 15 14.02 38.47 -8.30
C LEU A 15 13.67 37.14 -8.98
N ALA A 16 14.32 36.79 -10.09
CA ALA A 16 14.14 35.48 -10.73
C ALA A 16 14.63 34.33 -9.84
N GLY A 17 15.77 34.51 -9.16
CA GLY A 17 16.28 33.56 -8.17
C GLY A 17 15.33 33.37 -6.99
N LEU A 18 14.81 34.47 -6.43
CA LEU A 18 13.82 34.44 -5.35
C LEU A 18 12.52 33.76 -5.79
N ALA A 19 12.04 34.04 -7.01
CA ALA A 19 10.86 33.40 -7.58
C ALA A 19 11.07 31.88 -7.78
N LEU A 20 12.26 31.45 -8.22
CA LEU A 20 12.62 30.03 -8.34
C LEU A 20 12.76 29.35 -6.97
N CYS A 21 13.31 30.03 -5.97
CA CYS A 21 13.35 29.52 -4.59
C CYS A 21 11.95 29.42 -3.99
N LEU A 22 11.09 30.42 -4.19
CA LEU A 22 9.69 30.39 -3.75
C LEU A 22 8.90 29.33 -4.51
N LEU A 23 9.11 29.17 -5.80
CA LEU A 23 8.52 28.08 -6.59
C LEU A 23 9.03 26.73 -6.12
N GLY A 24 10.32 26.59 -5.82
CA GLY A 24 10.91 25.39 -5.25
C GLY A 24 10.34 25.06 -3.87
N LEU A 25 10.17 26.06 -3.01
CA LEU A 25 9.48 25.92 -1.72
C LEU A 25 8.02 25.54 -1.92
N VAL A 26 7.30 26.19 -2.84
CA VAL A 26 5.93 25.81 -3.18
C VAL A 26 5.90 24.37 -3.71
N LEU A 27 6.81 23.93 -4.57
CA LEU A 27 6.84 22.54 -5.06
C LEU A 27 7.26 21.52 -4.00
N VAL A 28 8.06 21.92 -3.00
CA VAL A 28 8.45 21.07 -1.87
C VAL A 28 7.32 20.95 -0.84
N TRP A 29 6.58 22.03 -0.61
CA TRP A 29 5.52 22.14 0.40
C TRP A 29 4.11 21.93 -0.16
N TRP A 30 3.93 21.96 -1.48
CA TRP A 30 2.65 21.71 -2.15
C TRP A 30 2.57 20.23 -2.51
N PRO A 31 1.60 19.49 -1.94
CA PRO A 31 1.51 18.05 -2.10
C PRO A 31 1.07 17.56 -3.49
N GLN A 32 0.24 18.35 -4.17
CA GLN A 32 -0.44 17.93 -5.39
C GLN A 32 0.45 17.54 -6.59
N PRO A 33 1.63 18.16 -6.90
CA PRO A 33 2.47 17.73 -8.00
C PRO A 33 3.07 16.32 -7.80
N LYS A 34 3.39 15.93 -6.55
CA LYS A 34 3.87 14.57 -6.24
C LYS A 34 2.77 13.54 -6.49
N GLN A 35 1.55 13.83 -6.07
CA GLN A 35 0.40 12.95 -6.27
C GLN A 35 0.01 12.85 -7.76
N GLY A 36 0.07 13.96 -8.50
CA GLY A 36 -0.14 13.96 -9.95
C GLY A 36 0.90 13.10 -10.69
N LEU A 37 2.18 13.24 -10.35
CA LEU A 37 3.24 12.39 -10.89
C LEU A 37 3.04 10.92 -10.52
N TYR A 38 2.66 10.63 -9.27
CA TYR A 38 2.36 9.29 -8.81
C TYR A 38 1.24 8.64 -9.64
N LEU A 39 0.13 9.35 -9.88
CA LEU A 39 -0.97 8.85 -10.70
C LEU A 39 -0.54 8.57 -12.14
N ILE A 40 0.29 9.44 -12.73
CA ILE A 40 0.83 9.20 -14.08
C ILE A 40 1.69 7.92 -14.09
N LEU A 41 2.62 7.79 -13.12
CA LEU A 41 3.46 6.61 -13.01
C LEU A 41 2.63 5.33 -12.80
N GLN A 42 1.62 5.39 -11.92
CA GLN A 42 0.70 4.30 -11.66
C GLN A 42 0.01 3.85 -12.95
N GLN A 43 -0.54 4.79 -13.73
CA GLN A 43 -1.21 4.48 -14.99
C GLN A 43 -0.26 3.90 -16.04
N LEU A 44 0.99 4.38 -16.11
CA LEU A 44 2.03 3.82 -16.99
C LEU A 44 2.40 2.39 -16.60
N LEU A 45 2.60 2.12 -15.31
CA LEU A 45 2.91 0.78 -14.81
C LEU A 45 1.75 -0.20 -15.03
N LYS A 46 0.51 0.26 -14.80
CA LYS A 46 -0.70 -0.51 -15.12
C LYS A 46 -0.80 -0.79 -16.62
N ALA A 47 -0.56 0.20 -17.47
CA ALA A 47 -0.58 0.03 -18.92
C ALA A 47 0.51 -0.94 -19.40
N LYS A 48 1.70 -0.87 -18.82
CA LYS A 48 2.79 -1.82 -19.06
C LYS A 48 2.36 -3.25 -18.73
N LEU A 49 1.80 -3.50 -17.54
CA LEU A 49 1.31 -4.83 -17.16
C LEU A 49 0.21 -5.33 -18.10
N VAL A 50 -0.74 -4.45 -18.46
CA VAL A 50 -1.80 -4.77 -19.43
C VAL A 50 -1.22 -5.15 -20.79
N TRP A 51 -0.15 -4.49 -21.22
CA TRP A 51 0.53 -4.82 -22.46
C TRP A 51 1.30 -6.14 -22.39
N GLU A 52 2.07 -6.37 -21.32
CA GLU A 52 2.85 -7.59 -21.09
C GLU A 52 1.96 -8.84 -20.99
N THR A 53 0.73 -8.68 -20.49
CA THR A 53 -0.25 -9.76 -20.33
C THR A 53 -1.36 -9.74 -21.38
N ARG A 54 -1.19 -9.02 -22.49
CA ARG A 54 -2.25 -8.84 -23.51
C ARG A 54 -2.68 -10.14 -24.20
N ASP A 55 -1.75 -11.09 -24.32
CA ASP A 55 -1.93 -12.37 -25.01
C ASP A 55 -2.39 -13.48 -24.03
N TRP A 56 -2.65 -13.11 -22.77
CA TRP A 56 -3.11 -14.03 -21.73
C TRP A 56 -4.62 -14.17 -21.80
N ARG A 57 -5.13 -15.28 -21.26
CA ARG A 57 -6.57 -15.50 -21.15
C ARG A 57 -7.14 -14.59 -20.07
N GLU A 58 -8.40 -14.20 -20.22
CA GLU A 58 -9.06 -13.29 -19.32
C GLU A 58 -10.46 -13.80 -18.97
N ILE A 59 -10.82 -13.70 -17.69
CA ILE A 59 -12.21 -13.80 -17.22
C ILE A 59 -12.58 -12.53 -16.46
N GLU A 60 -13.86 -12.19 -16.45
CA GLU A 60 -14.35 -11.01 -15.75
C GLU A 60 -15.48 -11.36 -14.78
N GLY A 61 -15.50 -10.67 -13.65
CA GLY A 61 -16.65 -10.57 -12.75
C GLY A 61 -17.29 -9.20 -12.83
N GLU A 62 -17.96 -8.80 -11.76
CA GLU A 62 -18.62 -7.51 -11.63
C GLU A 62 -17.58 -6.39 -11.41
N HIS A 63 -16.63 -6.61 -10.51
CA HIS A 63 -15.65 -5.62 -10.05
C HIS A 63 -14.21 -5.94 -10.44
N PHE A 64 -13.94 -7.17 -10.89
CA PHE A 64 -12.59 -7.63 -11.22
C PHE A 64 -12.50 -8.20 -12.62
N ARG A 65 -11.29 -8.14 -13.18
CA ARG A 65 -10.87 -8.91 -14.36
C ARG A 65 -9.60 -9.67 -14.01
N ILE A 66 -9.57 -10.96 -14.31
CA ILE A 66 -8.46 -11.86 -13.98
C ILE A 66 -7.77 -12.27 -15.26
N ARG A 67 -6.46 -12.02 -15.36
CA ARG A 67 -5.63 -12.54 -16.44
C ARG A 67 -4.78 -13.70 -15.97
N TYR A 68 -4.69 -14.74 -16.80
CA TYR A 68 -4.03 -15.99 -16.44
C TYR A 68 -3.47 -16.71 -17.67
N GLN A 69 -2.59 -17.67 -17.42
CA GLN A 69 -2.05 -18.60 -18.41
C GLN A 69 -2.53 -20.04 -18.10
N GLY A 70 -2.37 -20.95 -19.05
CA GLY A 70 -2.84 -22.34 -18.91
C GLY A 70 -4.20 -22.58 -19.57
N ASP A 71 -4.60 -23.85 -19.58
CA ASP A 71 -5.77 -24.32 -20.30
C ASP A 71 -7.03 -24.43 -19.42
N ALA A 72 -7.41 -25.64 -19.00
CA ALA A 72 -8.53 -25.88 -18.11
C ALA A 72 -8.15 -25.58 -16.66
N GLU A 73 -6.98 -26.05 -16.22
CA GLU A 73 -6.48 -25.87 -14.86
C GLU A 73 -6.33 -24.38 -14.50
N GLY A 74 -5.66 -23.61 -15.37
CA GLY A 74 -5.54 -22.15 -15.17
C GLY A 74 -6.90 -21.44 -15.17
N ALA A 75 -7.91 -21.97 -15.87
CA ALA A 75 -9.25 -21.41 -15.85
C ALA A 75 -10.00 -21.68 -14.54
N ASP A 76 -9.77 -22.84 -13.91
CA ASP A 76 -10.27 -23.15 -12.56
C ASP A 76 -9.61 -22.24 -11.52
N GLU A 77 -8.30 -22.06 -11.59
CA GLU A 77 -7.57 -21.12 -10.73
C GLU A 77 -8.08 -19.69 -10.88
N ALA A 78 -8.28 -19.23 -12.11
CA ALA A 78 -8.83 -17.91 -12.38
C ALA A 78 -10.22 -17.73 -11.76
N ARG A 79 -11.09 -18.75 -11.85
CA ARG A 79 -12.42 -18.74 -11.22
C ARG A 79 -12.32 -18.63 -9.71
N LEU A 80 -11.43 -19.39 -9.07
CA LEU A 80 -11.21 -19.35 -7.63
C LEU A 80 -10.74 -17.96 -7.17
N VAL A 81 -9.76 -17.38 -7.86
CA VAL A 81 -9.26 -16.02 -7.58
C VAL A 81 -10.37 -14.99 -7.75
N LEU A 82 -11.14 -15.06 -8.84
CA LEU A 82 -12.24 -14.14 -9.11
C LEU A 82 -13.31 -14.21 -8.01
N GLN A 83 -13.77 -15.40 -7.68
CA GLN A 83 -14.81 -15.60 -6.66
C GLN A 83 -14.34 -15.10 -5.30
N THR A 84 -13.09 -15.33 -4.93
CA THR A 84 -12.49 -14.84 -3.69
C THR A 84 -12.41 -13.31 -3.67
N ALA A 85 -12.00 -12.70 -4.79
CA ALA A 85 -11.96 -11.23 -4.93
C ALA A 85 -13.35 -10.59 -4.74
N GLU A 86 -14.35 -11.12 -5.44
CA GLU A 86 -15.73 -10.65 -5.38
C GLU A 86 -16.35 -10.86 -3.99
N LYS A 87 -16.03 -11.98 -3.32
CA LYS A 87 -16.45 -12.26 -1.94
C LYS A 87 -15.99 -11.17 -0.97
N PHE A 88 -14.74 -10.73 -1.06
CA PHE A 88 -14.19 -9.74 -0.13
C PHE A 88 -14.58 -8.29 -0.46
N TYR A 89 -14.98 -8.02 -1.70
CA TYR A 89 -15.29 -6.67 -2.18
C TYR A 89 -16.30 -5.88 -1.34
N PRO A 90 -17.53 -6.35 -1.10
CA PRO A 90 -18.50 -5.58 -0.33
C PRO A 90 -18.03 -5.33 1.11
N SER A 91 -17.38 -6.32 1.72
CA SER A 91 -16.90 -6.24 3.10
C SER A 91 -15.77 -5.21 3.24
N LEU A 92 -14.79 -5.21 2.33
CA LEU A 92 -13.70 -4.25 2.34
C LEU A 92 -14.20 -2.83 2.05
N LEU A 93 -15.01 -2.62 0.99
CA LEU A 93 -15.57 -1.30 0.69
C LEU A 93 -16.35 -0.72 1.88
N LYS A 94 -17.17 -1.55 2.54
CA LYS A 94 -17.88 -1.17 3.76
C LYS A 94 -16.92 -0.75 4.88
N LYS A 95 -15.84 -1.51 5.12
CA LYS A 95 -14.86 -1.15 6.15
C LYS A 95 -14.20 0.19 5.84
N PHE A 96 -13.89 0.50 4.58
CA PHE A 96 -13.30 1.77 4.16
C PHE A 96 -14.31 2.94 3.96
N HIS A 97 -15.62 2.70 4.07
CA HIS A 97 -16.67 3.67 3.71
C HIS A 97 -16.56 4.18 2.26
N ILE A 98 -16.23 3.30 1.32
CA ILE A 98 -16.16 3.59 -0.12
C ILE A 98 -17.39 3.01 -0.81
N SER A 99 -18.07 3.80 -1.66
CA SER A 99 -19.28 3.36 -2.37
C SER A 99 -19.01 2.47 -3.57
N GLY A 100 -17.81 2.52 -4.15
CA GLY A 100 -17.45 1.75 -5.34
C GLY A 100 -16.04 2.07 -5.85
N ILE A 101 -15.54 1.21 -6.73
CA ILE A 101 -14.34 1.47 -7.53
C ILE A 101 -14.78 1.65 -8.98
N GLU A 102 -14.25 2.68 -9.63
CA GLU A 102 -14.52 2.92 -11.04
C GLU A 102 -13.77 1.88 -11.89
N GLY A 103 -14.51 1.23 -12.79
CA GLY A 103 -13.99 0.17 -13.65
C GLY A 103 -13.65 -1.11 -12.88
N LYS A 104 -13.05 -2.07 -13.61
CA LYS A 104 -12.65 -3.36 -13.04
C LYS A 104 -11.19 -3.35 -12.58
N THR A 105 -10.94 -3.85 -11.38
CA THR A 105 -9.58 -4.06 -10.86
C THR A 105 -8.95 -5.22 -11.61
N LEU A 106 -7.74 -5.01 -12.13
CA LEU A 106 -6.97 -6.06 -12.79
C LEU A 106 -6.23 -6.90 -11.74
N VAL A 107 -6.47 -8.20 -11.80
CA VAL A 107 -5.68 -9.22 -11.10
C VAL A 107 -4.96 -10.07 -12.14
N VAL A 108 -3.68 -10.36 -11.93
CA VAL A 108 -2.89 -11.23 -12.82
C VAL A 108 -2.36 -12.43 -12.04
N ILE A 109 -2.64 -13.63 -12.53
CA ILE A 109 -2.18 -14.90 -11.94
C ILE A 109 -0.89 -15.32 -12.62
N PHE A 110 0.20 -15.37 -11.84
CA PHE A 110 1.49 -15.84 -12.31
C PHE A 110 1.67 -17.32 -11.99
N PRO A 111 2.16 -18.13 -12.95
CA PRO A 111 2.28 -19.58 -12.76
C PRO A 111 3.35 -19.98 -11.74
N ASP A 112 4.35 -19.12 -11.50
CA ASP A 112 5.50 -19.42 -10.64
C ASP A 112 6.02 -18.17 -9.92
N LYS A 113 6.77 -18.39 -8.83
CA LYS A 113 7.33 -17.30 -8.01
C LYS A 113 8.33 -16.44 -8.78
N ASP A 114 9.08 -17.02 -9.71
CA ASP A 114 10.10 -16.25 -10.45
C ASP A 114 9.44 -15.29 -11.45
N SER A 115 8.40 -15.73 -12.15
CA SER A 115 7.62 -14.87 -13.06
C SER A 115 6.87 -13.78 -12.29
N LEU A 116 6.32 -14.11 -11.13
CA LEU A 116 5.74 -13.13 -10.20
C LEU A 116 6.79 -12.09 -9.80
N ASN A 117 7.93 -12.51 -9.23
CA ASN A 117 9.00 -11.62 -8.78
C ASN A 117 9.57 -10.73 -9.90
N ARG A 118 9.79 -11.28 -11.10
CA ARG A 118 10.27 -10.51 -12.26
C ARG A 118 9.28 -9.41 -12.68
N SER A 119 7.98 -9.60 -12.47
CA SER A 119 6.95 -8.63 -12.88
C SER A 119 6.98 -7.31 -12.08
N PHE A 120 7.63 -7.28 -10.91
CA PHE A 120 7.76 -6.07 -10.08
C PHE A 120 9.07 -5.29 -10.33
N GLY A 121 10.07 -5.92 -10.95
CA GLY A 121 11.30 -5.25 -11.39
C GLY A 121 12.36 -4.99 -10.31
N TRP A 122 12.17 -5.48 -9.07
CA TRP A 122 13.16 -5.49 -7.97
C TRP A 122 13.02 -6.79 -7.18
N GLY A 123 14.09 -7.23 -6.50
CA GLY A 123 14.10 -8.47 -5.71
C GLY A 123 13.03 -8.44 -4.63
N GLY A 124 11.87 -9.03 -4.94
CA GLY A 124 10.70 -9.06 -4.07
C GLY A 124 10.98 -9.81 -2.78
N ASP A 125 10.30 -9.35 -1.73
CA ASP A 125 10.33 -9.93 -0.39
C ASP A 125 9.99 -11.44 -0.47
N GLN A 126 10.72 -12.27 0.29
CA GLN A 126 10.99 -13.68 -0.05
C GLN A 126 9.83 -14.68 0.14
N GLY A 127 8.55 -14.27 0.10
CA GLY A 127 7.43 -15.14 0.46
C GLY A 127 6.08 -14.92 -0.21
N THR A 128 5.91 -13.92 -1.08
CA THR A 128 4.56 -13.40 -1.33
C THR A 128 3.72 -14.26 -2.28
N MET A 129 2.62 -14.79 -1.73
CA MET A 129 1.55 -15.46 -2.50
C MET A 129 0.76 -14.45 -3.35
N GLY A 130 0.87 -13.16 -3.08
CA GLY A 130 0.38 -12.07 -3.92
C GLY A 130 1.06 -10.76 -3.58
N VAL A 131 0.87 -9.75 -4.42
CA VAL A 131 1.41 -8.40 -4.22
C VAL A 131 0.51 -7.38 -4.93
N TYR A 132 0.22 -6.30 -4.23
CA TYR A 132 -0.32 -5.07 -4.76
C TYR A 132 0.80 -4.18 -5.28
N TRP A 133 0.70 -3.76 -6.54
CA TRP A 133 1.62 -2.77 -7.09
C TRP A 133 0.96 -1.92 -8.16
N ALA A 134 1.01 -0.60 -7.96
CA ALA A 134 0.57 0.41 -8.91
C ALA A 134 -0.86 0.18 -9.46
N GLY A 135 -1.85 0.01 -8.57
CA GLY A 135 -3.27 -0.12 -8.95
C GLY A 135 -3.63 -1.48 -9.57
N THR A 136 -2.78 -2.49 -9.41
CA THR A 136 -2.99 -3.85 -9.91
C THR A 136 -2.60 -4.87 -8.84
N ILE A 137 -3.34 -5.97 -8.78
CA ILE A 137 -3.06 -7.09 -7.89
C ILE A 137 -2.41 -8.19 -8.73
N ARG A 138 -1.39 -8.84 -8.20
CA ARG A 138 -0.76 -10.00 -8.82
C ARG A 138 -0.72 -11.11 -7.79
N VAL A 139 -1.05 -12.32 -8.20
CA VAL A 139 -1.12 -13.48 -7.30
C VAL A 139 -0.35 -14.64 -7.89
N LEU A 140 0.26 -15.44 -7.04
CA LEU A 140 0.80 -16.73 -7.40
C LEU A 140 -0.37 -17.70 -7.63
N ALA A 141 -0.28 -18.51 -8.68
CA ALA A 141 -1.23 -19.57 -8.99
C ALA A 141 -1.57 -20.40 -7.73
N PRO A 142 -2.86 -20.53 -7.36
CA PRO A 142 -3.30 -21.26 -6.17
C PRO A 142 -2.66 -22.65 -6.04
N GLN A 143 -2.52 -23.40 -7.14
CA GLN A 143 -1.95 -24.77 -7.12
C GLN A 143 -0.50 -24.82 -6.61
N GLN A 144 0.23 -23.70 -6.62
CA GLN A 144 1.61 -23.65 -6.13
C GLN A 144 1.73 -23.82 -4.61
N TRP A 145 0.63 -23.63 -3.86
CA TRP A 145 0.69 -23.58 -2.40
C TRP A 145 -0.60 -23.99 -1.68
N ALA A 146 -1.78 -23.78 -2.28
CA ALA A 146 -3.06 -24.14 -1.69
C ALA A 146 -3.32 -25.65 -1.89
N GLN A 147 -3.73 -26.34 -0.82
CA GLN A 147 -4.08 -27.77 -0.89
C GLN A 147 -5.57 -27.96 -1.16
N ALA A 148 -6.39 -26.98 -0.76
CA ALA A 148 -7.82 -26.88 -1.04
C ALA A 148 -8.21 -25.45 -1.43
N GLU A 149 -9.40 -25.28 -2.03
CA GLU A 149 -9.94 -23.94 -2.36
C GLU A 149 -10.10 -23.07 -1.11
N GLU A 150 -10.48 -23.67 0.03
CA GLU A 150 -10.59 -22.99 1.31
C GLU A 150 -9.26 -22.40 1.79
N ASP A 151 -8.12 -23.04 1.50
CA ASP A 151 -6.80 -22.49 1.84
C ASP A 151 -6.55 -21.19 1.10
N PHE A 152 -6.97 -21.11 -0.17
CA PHE A 152 -6.85 -19.88 -0.96
C PHE A 152 -7.75 -18.76 -0.40
N VAL A 153 -8.96 -19.10 0.04
CA VAL A 153 -9.90 -18.12 0.58
C VAL A 153 -9.46 -17.59 1.94
N VAL A 154 -8.91 -18.45 2.81
CA VAL A 154 -8.58 -18.09 4.20
C VAL A 154 -7.15 -17.58 4.33
N ASN A 155 -6.19 -18.25 3.71
CA ASN A 155 -4.76 -17.95 3.84
C ASN A 155 -4.18 -17.24 2.60
N GLY A 156 -5.02 -16.99 1.59
CA GLY A 156 -4.58 -16.40 0.34
C GLY A 156 -4.57 -14.87 0.35
N PRO A 157 -3.84 -14.29 -0.61
CA PRO A 157 -3.44 -12.89 -0.57
C PRO A 157 -4.59 -11.92 -0.86
N MET A 158 -5.75 -12.39 -1.32
CA MET A 158 -6.75 -11.52 -1.94
C MET A 158 -7.31 -10.45 -1.00
N ALA A 159 -7.56 -10.78 0.27
CA ALA A 159 -8.05 -9.79 1.25
C ALA A 159 -6.96 -8.74 1.55
N HIS A 160 -5.72 -9.19 1.76
CA HIS A 160 -4.55 -8.37 2.06
C HIS A 160 -4.21 -7.42 0.91
N GLU A 161 -4.05 -7.93 -0.32
CA GLU A 161 -3.69 -7.10 -1.47
C GLU A 161 -4.79 -6.12 -1.88
N PHE A 162 -6.05 -6.50 -1.65
CA PHE A 162 -7.13 -5.56 -1.91
C PHE A 162 -7.18 -4.46 -0.85
N ALA A 163 -6.85 -4.74 0.42
CA ALA A 163 -6.70 -3.69 1.42
C ALA A 163 -5.60 -2.69 1.03
N HIS A 164 -4.45 -3.15 0.53
CA HIS A 164 -3.40 -2.26 -0.01
C HIS A 164 -3.93 -1.35 -1.12
N LEU A 165 -4.68 -1.89 -2.08
CA LEU A 165 -5.26 -1.10 -3.16
C LEU A 165 -6.18 0.01 -2.63
N LEU A 166 -7.02 -0.30 -1.63
CA LEU A 166 -7.94 0.68 -1.05
C LEU A 166 -7.21 1.76 -0.26
N VAL A 167 -6.18 1.40 0.51
CA VAL A 167 -5.29 2.36 1.18
C VAL A 167 -4.64 3.27 0.14
N ASP A 168 -4.03 2.71 -0.90
CA ASP A 168 -3.37 3.48 -1.94
C ASP A 168 -4.34 4.41 -2.68
N LYS A 169 -5.54 3.94 -3.00
CA LYS A 169 -6.57 4.77 -3.63
C LYS A 169 -6.95 5.99 -2.79
N LEU A 170 -7.06 5.83 -1.46
CA LEU A 170 -7.42 6.91 -0.56
C LEU A 170 -6.27 7.89 -0.28
N THR A 171 -5.03 7.43 -0.43
CA THR A 171 -3.83 8.17 -0.02
C THR A 171 -3.00 8.68 -1.20
N LEU A 172 -3.27 8.20 -2.42
CA LEU A 172 -2.51 8.50 -3.63
C LEU A 172 -1.01 8.22 -3.45
N GLY A 173 -0.69 7.05 -2.90
CA GLY A 173 0.69 6.62 -2.63
C GLY A 173 1.36 7.28 -1.41
N ASN A 174 0.68 8.19 -0.70
CA ASN A 174 1.25 8.93 0.43
C ASN A 174 1.01 8.22 1.77
N TYR A 175 1.63 7.08 2.00
CA TYR A 175 1.53 6.34 3.26
C TYR A 175 2.86 5.67 3.62
N PRO A 176 3.19 5.54 4.92
CA PRO A 176 4.35 4.74 5.32
C PRO A 176 4.03 3.25 5.16
N ARG A 177 5.07 2.47 4.85
CA ARG A 177 4.98 1.03 4.57
C ARG A 177 4.32 0.26 5.72
N TRP A 178 4.75 0.49 6.96
CA TRP A 178 4.19 -0.18 8.13
C TRP A 178 2.68 0.04 8.28
N LEU A 179 2.17 1.24 7.94
CA LEU A 179 0.75 1.55 8.11
C LEU A 179 -0.09 0.73 7.14
N THR A 180 0.33 0.63 5.88
CA THR A 180 -0.44 -0.14 4.90
C THR A 180 -0.41 -1.63 5.19
N GLU A 181 0.72 -2.15 5.68
CA GLU A 181 0.84 -3.56 6.07
C GLU A 181 -0.01 -3.87 7.29
N GLY A 182 0.08 -3.04 8.33
CA GLY A 182 -0.72 -3.23 9.53
C GLY A 182 -2.23 -3.16 9.27
N ILE A 183 -2.68 -2.24 8.40
CA ILE A 183 -4.09 -2.17 7.99
C ILE A 183 -4.49 -3.42 7.20
N ALA A 184 -3.67 -3.86 6.24
CA ALA A 184 -3.96 -5.03 5.43
C ALA A 184 -4.06 -6.30 6.28
N GLN A 185 -3.10 -6.55 7.18
CA GLN A 185 -3.12 -7.72 8.08
C GLN A 185 -4.28 -7.65 9.08
N GLN A 186 -4.64 -6.47 9.60
CA GLN A 186 -5.77 -6.33 10.52
C GLN A 186 -7.10 -6.64 9.82
N LEU A 187 -7.28 -6.16 8.58
CA LEU A 187 -8.48 -6.42 7.79
C LEU A 187 -8.57 -7.87 7.34
N GLU A 188 -7.44 -8.47 6.95
CA GLU A 188 -7.34 -9.89 6.62
C GLU A 188 -7.77 -10.75 7.80
N TYR A 189 -7.23 -10.48 9.00
CA TYR A 189 -7.64 -11.14 10.23
C TYR A 189 -9.14 -11.02 10.50
N GLU A 190 -9.71 -9.82 10.37
CA GLU A 190 -11.14 -9.61 10.58
C GLU A 190 -12.04 -10.35 9.57
N LEU A 191 -11.54 -10.66 8.37
CA LEU A 191 -12.31 -11.29 7.29
C LEU A 191 -12.14 -12.81 7.24
N THR A 192 -10.97 -13.31 7.62
CA THR A 192 -10.56 -14.71 7.42
C THR A 192 -10.16 -15.39 8.72
N GLY A 193 -9.80 -14.64 9.75
CA GLY A 193 -9.15 -15.14 10.96
C GLY A 193 -7.66 -15.44 10.79
N PHE A 194 -7.10 -15.24 9.59
CA PHE A 194 -5.67 -15.45 9.36
C PHE A 194 -4.84 -14.47 10.20
N GLU A 195 -3.81 -15.00 10.83
CA GLU A 195 -2.89 -14.23 11.66
C GLU A 195 -1.48 -14.71 11.39
N PHE A 196 -0.62 -13.78 10.97
CA PHE A 196 0.80 -14.02 10.87
C PHE A 196 1.39 -14.21 12.28
N LYS A 197 2.00 -15.38 12.52
CA LYS A 197 2.61 -15.74 13.80
C LYS A 197 4.12 -15.81 13.65
N ALA A 198 4.85 -15.19 14.58
CA ALA A 198 6.32 -15.26 14.62
C ALA A 198 6.79 -16.72 14.72
N ARG A 199 7.85 -17.05 13.97
CA ARG A 199 8.47 -18.39 14.03
C ARG A 199 9.44 -18.55 15.21
N SER A 200 9.89 -17.46 15.84
CA SER A 200 10.73 -17.48 17.04
C SER A 200 10.26 -16.48 18.10
N GLY A 201 10.41 -16.85 19.38
CA GLY A 201 9.90 -16.08 20.52
C GLY A 201 10.69 -14.81 20.85
N SER A 202 9.94 -13.80 21.29
CA SER A 202 10.34 -12.55 21.96
C SER A 202 11.59 -11.85 21.41
N HIS A 203 11.37 -10.98 20.43
CA HIS A 203 12.24 -9.84 20.19
C HIS A 203 11.57 -8.58 20.72
N SER A 204 12.36 -7.65 21.27
CA SER A 204 11.86 -6.30 21.56
C SER A 204 11.43 -5.63 20.27
N TRP A 205 10.30 -4.91 20.30
CA TRP A 205 9.86 -4.12 19.15
C TRP A 205 10.95 -3.18 18.63
N TYR A 206 10.98 -3.00 17.32
CA TYR A 206 11.76 -1.94 16.72
C TYR A 206 11.32 -0.57 17.25
N PRO A 207 12.24 0.40 17.36
CA PRO A 207 11.84 1.79 17.51
C PRO A 207 10.84 2.16 16.41
N VAL A 208 9.73 2.78 16.81
CA VAL A 208 8.63 3.11 15.89
C VAL A 208 9.10 4.04 14.76
N GLU A 209 10.11 4.86 15.03
CA GLU A 209 10.75 5.72 14.05
C GLU A 209 11.52 4.94 12.97
N MET A 210 11.98 3.72 13.25
CA MET A 210 12.59 2.85 12.22
C MET A 210 11.53 2.16 11.35
N MET A 211 10.36 1.87 11.94
CA MET A 211 9.21 1.40 11.17
C MET A 211 8.79 2.45 10.12
N ASP A 212 8.92 3.73 10.45
CA ASP A 212 8.68 4.84 9.55
C ASP A 212 9.92 5.13 8.66
N GLY A 213 9.90 4.61 7.44
CA GLY A 213 10.89 4.91 6.40
C GLY A 213 12.01 3.89 6.20
N GLN A 214 12.18 2.90 7.09
CA GLN A 214 13.15 1.81 6.93
C GLN A 214 12.52 0.41 6.93
N PHE A 215 11.19 0.30 6.94
CA PHE A 215 10.44 -0.95 7.08
C PHE A 215 11.01 -2.13 6.28
N ASP A 216 11.13 -1.98 4.94
CA ASP A 216 11.57 -3.07 4.05
C ASP A 216 13.07 -3.44 4.21
N SER A 217 13.83 -2.66 4.99
CA SER A 217 15.26 -2.88 5.26
C SER A 217 15.54 -3.41 6.68
N LEU A 218 14.50 -3.59 7.50
CA LEU A 218 14.65 -4.10 8.85
C LEU A 218 15.15 -5.57 8.83
N PRO A 219 16.07 -5.96 9.73
CA PRO A 219 16.68 -7.30 9.70
C PRO A 219 15.71 -8.47 9.90
N ASP A 220 14.72 -8.31 10.79
CA ASP A 220 13.67 -9.29 11.07
C ASP A 220 12.36 -8.76 10.48
N GLN A 221 12.13 -9.11 9.21
CA GLN A 221 10.90 -8.72 8.52
C GLN A 221 9.67 -9.33 9.20
N GLU A 222 9.72 -10.58 9.68
CA GLU A 222 8.59 -11.20 10.39
C GLU A 222 8.17 -10.34 11.60
N LEU A 223 9.13 -9.87 12.38
CA LEU A 223 8.88 -8.96 13.50
C LEU A 223 8.29 -7.62 13.03
N ALA A 224 8.80 -7.05 11.94
CA ALA A 224 8.30 -5.79 11.39
C ALA A 224 6.81 -5.88 10.98
N TYR A 225 6.41 -6.94 10.27
CA TYR A 225 5.00 -7.17 9.92
C TYR A 225 4.14 -7.37 11.17
N ILE A 226 4.58 -8.17 12.15
CA ILE A 226 3.84 -8.36 13.41
C ILE A 226 3.66 -7.03 14.14
N GLN A 227 4.73 -6.26 14.28
CA GLN A 227 4.71 -4.96 14.95
C GLN A 227 3.79 -3.98 14.23
N ALA A 228 3.80 -3.94 12.88
CA ALA A 228 2.92 -3.09 12.09
C ALA A 228 1.43 -3.34 12.42
N ARG A 229 1.01 -4.62 12.46
CA ARG A 229 -0.36 -4.96 12.88
C ARG A 229 -0.63 -4.57 14.33
N GLN A 230 0.30 -4.81 15.26
CA GLN A 230 0.11 -4.42 16.67
C GLN A 230 -0.01 -2.90 16.83
N MET A 231 0.75 -2.11 16.07
CA MET A 231 0.61 -0.65 16.07
C MET A 231 -0.77 -0.20 15.56
N VAL A 232 -1.30 -0.84 14.52
CA VAL A 232 -2.67 -0.55 14.03
C VAL A 232 -3.72 -0.97 15.05
N ARG A 233 -3.58 -2.14 15.69
CA ARG A 233 -4.48 -2.55 16.77
C ARG A 233 -4.46 -1.57 17.94
N PHE A 234 -3.27 -1.16 18.39
CA PHE A 234 -3.11 -0.17 19.45
C PHE A 234 -3.71 1.20 19.06
N MET A 235 -3.59 1.59 17.79
CA MET A 235 -4.26 2.79 17.26
C MET A 235 -5.79 2.68 17.35
N GLU A 236 -6.36 1.53 17.01
CA GLU A 236 -7.81 1.30 17.11
C GLU A 236 -8.29 1.23 18.57
N GLU A 237 -7.51 0.63 19.46
CA GLU A 237 -7.80 0.61 20.90
C GLU A 237 -7.76 2.02 21.51
N ARG A 238 -6.78 2.85 21.11
CA ARG A 238 -6.57 4.18 21.68
C ARG A 238 -7.53 5.24 21.14
N TYR A 239 -7.84 5.23 19.85
CA TYR A 239 -8.65 6.28 19.23
C TYR A 239 -10.00 5.79 18.70
N GLY A 240 -10.31 4.49 18.80
CA GLY A 240 -11.58 3.89 18.39
C GLY A 240 -11.49 3.04 17.13
N GLU A 241 -12.51 2.20 16.92
CA GLU A 241 -12.57 1.22 15.82
C GLU A 241 -12.26 1.87 14.46
N LYS A 242 -11.31 1.28 13.72
CA LYS A 242 -10.86 1.76 12.40
C LYS A 242 -10.42 3.22 12.42
N ALA A 243 -9.70 3.63 13.47
CA ALA A 243 -9.14 4.96 13.65
C ALA A 243 -8.31 5.44 12.44
N TRP A 244 -7.61 4.52 11.76
CA TRP A 244 -6.85 4.78 10.55
C TRP A 244 -7.68 5.46 9.44
N ARG A 245 -9.02 5.28 9.39
CA ARG A 245 -9.90 5.95 8.42
C ARG A 245 -9.92 7.48 8.55
N ARG A 246 -9.63 8.01 9.74
CA ARG A 246 -9.49 9.46 9.92
C ARG A 246 -8.16 9.98 9.41
N LEU A 247 -7.14 9.12 9.36
CA LEU A 247 -5.79 9.45 8.91
C LEU A 247 -5.68 9.44 7.38
N LEU A 248 -6.23 8.42 6.71
CA LEU A 248 -6.08 8.23 5.26
C LEU A 248 -6.50 9.46 4.42
N PRO A 249 -7.59 10.20 4.72
CA PRO A 249 -7.96 11.38 3.94
C PRO A 249 -6.94 12.52 4.02
N TYR A 250 -6.25 12.71 5.15
CA TYR A 250 -5.19 13.71 5.26
C TYR A 250 -3.94 13.28 4.48
N LEU A 251 -3.62 11.99 4.53
CA LEU A 251 -2.59 11.41 3.67
C LEU A 251 -2.94 11.58 2.18
N GLY A 252 -4.20 11.39 1.80
CA GLY A 252 -4.72 11.62 0.45
C GLY A 252 -4.70 13.08 -0.01
N GLN A 253 -4.64 14.03 0.91
CA GLN A 253 -4.38 15.45 0.58
C GLN A 253 -2.86 15.73 0.43
N GLY A 254 -2.02 14.73 0.68
CA GLY A 254 -0.56 14.77 0.56
C GLY A 254 0.14 15.41 1.75
N TRP A 255 -0.54 15.59 2.88
CA TRP A 255 0.11 16.06 4.11
C TRP A 255 1.25 15.10 4.51
N PRO A 256 2.39 15.62 5.01
CA PRO A 256 3.40 14.76 5.62
C PRO A 256 2.80 13.92 6.74
N PHE A 257 3.30 12.70 6.93
CA PHE A 257 2.72 11.72 7.86
C PHE A 257 2.48 12.29 9.27
N SER A 258 3.47 12.96 9.86
CA SER A 258 3.35 13.57 11.19
C SER A 258 2.25 14.64 11.28
N TRP A 259 2.06 15.43 10.23
CA TRP A 259 0.98 16.42 10.14
C TRP A 259 -0.39 15.76 9.95
N ALA A 260 -0.47 14.75 9.09
CA ALA A 260 -1.69 13.96 8.89
C ALA A 260 -2.12 13.28 10.20
N TRP A 261 -1.16 12.73 10.94
CA TRP A 261 -1.37 12.13 12.27
C TRP A 261 -1.94 13.15 13.26
N TYR A 262 -1.28 14.29 13.41
CA TYR A 262 -1.73 15.36 14.31
C TYR A 262 -3.14 15.86 13.95
N LYS A 263 -3.44 16.02 12.65
CA LYS A 263 -4.78 16.40 12.17
C LYS A 263 -5.85 15.34 12.46
N ALA A 264 -5.49 14.06 12.42
CA ALA A 264 -6.43 12.95 12.65
C ALA A 264 -6.72 12.72 14.13
N PHE A 265 -5.71 12.86 15.01
CA PHE A 265 -5.78 12.41 16.40
C PHE A 265 -5.52 13.51 17.44
N GLY A 266 -5.07 14.69 17.05
CA GLY A 266 -4.81 15.81 17.96
C GLY A 266 -3.58 15.66 18.83
N GLU A 267 -2.75 14.65 18.59
CA GLU A 267 -1.48 14.39 19.31
C GLU A 267 -0.33 14.16 18.33
N ASN A 268 0.92 14.26 18.81
CA ASN A 268 2.07 14.00 17.95
C ASN A 268 2.31 12.49 17.82
N PHE A 269 2.82 12.04 16.67
CA PHE A 269 3.16 10.63 16.45
C PHE A 269 4.20 10.09 17.45
N ALA A 270 5.09 10.95 17.96
CA ALA A 270 6.04 10.58 19.01
C ALA A 270 5.35 10.24 20.36
N ASP A 271 4.18 10.82 20.64
CA ASP A 271 3.42 10.51 21.85
C ASP A 271 2.79 9.12 21.74
N PHE A 272 2.19 8.83 20.58
CA PHE A 272 1.73 7.49 20.22
C PHE A 272 2.85 6.45 20.31
N SER A 273 4.02 6.76 19.72
CA SER A 273 5.17 5.86 19.69
C SER A 273 5.66 5.49 21.09
N ARG A 274 5.79 6.49 21.97
CA ARG A 274 6.15 6.26 23.38
C ARG A 274 5.10 5.45 24.12
N ALA A 275 3.81 5.73 23.89
CA ALA A 275 2.73 4.99 24.51
C ALA A 275 2.74 3.50 24.09
N PHE A 276 2.89 3.22 22.79
CA PHE A 276 2.95 1.86 22.24
C PHE A 276 4.09 1.05 22.88
N ILE A 277 5.31 1.59 22.89
CA ILE A 277 6.47 0.92 23.50
C ILE A 277 6.28 0.70 25.00
N SER A 278 5.65 1.65 25.71
CA SER A 278 5.40 1.50 27.15
C SER A 278 4.37 0.42 27.49
N THR A 279 3.38 0.20 26.61
CA THR A 279 2.37 -0.85 26.79
C THR A 279 2.97 -2.24 26.61
N ASP A 280 3.91 -2.40 25.67
CA ASP A 280 4.63 -3.65 25.48
C ASP A 280 5.49 -4.05 26.69
N GLN A 281 6.17 -3.08 27.31
CA GLN A 281 7.01 -3.33 28.49
C GLN A 281 6.23 -3.66 29.77
N ALA A 282 4.91 -3.46 29.77
CA ALA A 282 4.04 -3.70 30.91
C ALA A 282 3.29 -5.05 30.85
N GLY A 283 3.40 -5.79 29.73
CA GLY A 283 2.82 -7.12 29.53
C GLY A 283 3.86 -8.23 29.66
#